data_AF-A0A8S3SVH0-F1
#
_entry.id   AF-A0A8S3SVH0-F1
#
_cell.length_a   1.000
_cell.length_b   1.000
_cell.length_c   1.000
_cell.angle_alpha   90.00
_cell.angle_beta   90.00
_cell.angle_gamma   90.00
#
_symmetry.space_group_name_H-M   'P 1'
#
loop_
_entity.id
_entity.type
_entity.pdbx_description
1 polymer ?
#
loop_
_entity_poly.entity_id
_entity_poly.type
_entity_poly.pdbx_seq_one_letter_code
_entity_poly.pdbx_strand_id
1 'polypeptide(L)'
;MASNALSQEEENYVRMSLLLTGISPRAVRVLFDKEFPPASLSLTVNDKKVKQKLNDLRGKRVINKAQWDLLFPTSGITDSKTFDVTLMIALLRNLPTVPLVLPVNGYDQLPVTTETTPASDLARIKHYRNLLAHLNDGKVDGTLFTTAWKDISNAVLRIGGNAMKQECDQLMTKPLDMSSQEILRDLNQAKVDIELIKQTLDTEVKQDIKKIKLDHDKSKKDMKVLTFSHANLKRSHNLLQHKQNVSNQQAKRFKKDVNRLELDQINVKVDVKKLTDISEDPVPWNRREQIITAEENTKKARRAVYSLMASGLHGENGLDPSKSISTFRTYVMPILLCGLDVVMTTANL
;
A
#
# COMPACT_ATOMS: atom_id res chain seq x y z
N MET A 1 15.11 -47.49 45.61
CA MET A 1 14.22 -47.32 44.44
C MET A 1 13.07 -46.46 44.91
N ALA A 2 13.04 -45.18 44.53
CA ALA A 2 11.91 -44.32 44.86
C ALA A 2 10.67 -44.88 44.16
N SER A 3 9.57 -45.05 44.88
CA SER A 3 8.32 -45.54 44.31
C SER A 3 7.83 -44.56 43.25
N ASN A 4 7.86 -44.95 41.98
CA ASN A 4 7.23 -44.24 40.85
C ASN A 4 5.68 -44.31 40.91
N ALA A 5 5.10 -44.48 42.09
CA ALA A 5 3.65 -44.53 42.26
C ALA A 5 3.08 -43.12 42.28
N LEU A 6 2.03 -42.88 41.49
CA LEU A 6 1.25 -41.64 41.57
C LEU A 6 0.65 -41.47 42.96
N SER A 7 0.50 -40.21 43.39
CA SER A 7 -0.35 -39.88 44.52
C SER A 7 -1.82 -40.15 44.18
N GLN A 8 -2.66 -40.31 45.20
CA GLN A 8 -4.10 -40.53 45.00
C GLN A 8 -4.75 -39.42 44.15
N GLU A 9 -4.32 -38.17 44.30
CA GLU A 9 -4.86 -37.04 43.53
C GLU A 9 -4.44 -37.07 42.06
N GLU A 10 -3.22 -37.52 41.78
CA GLU A 10 -2.74 -37.74 40.41
C GLU A 10 -3.46 -38.94 39.78
N GLU A 11 -3.69 -40.03 40.51
CA GLU A 11 -4.51 -41.15 40.04
C GLU A 11 -5.95 -40.71 39.72
N ASN A 12 -6.56 -39.89 40.59
CA ASN A 12 -7.88 -39.34 40.36
C ASN A 12 -7.92 -38.51 39.07
N TYR A 13 -6.92 -37.66 38.85
CA TYR A 13 -6.78 -36.88 37.61
C TYR A 13 -6.65 -37.79 36.38
N VAL A 14 -5.84 -38.86 36.46
CA VAL A 14 -5.68 -39.84 35.38
C VAL A 14 -7.02 -40.48 35.03
N ARG A 15 -7.75 -40.96 36.03
CA ARG A 15 -9.05 -41.60 35.83
C ARG A 15 -10.06 -40.64 35.21
N MET A 16 -10.14 -39.42 35.72
CA MET A 16 -10.98 -38.36 35.16
C MET A 16 -10.61 -38.05 33.69
N SER A 17 -9.31 -37.98 33.39
CA SER A 17 -8.80 -37.76 32.03
C SER A 17 -9.23 -38.89 31.09
N LEU A 18 -9.09 -40.15 31.50
CA LEU A 18 -9.49 -41.32 30.72
C LEU A 18 -11.02 -41.39 30.53
N LEU A 19 -11.78 -41.07 31.57
CA LEU A 19 -13.25 -40.99 31.51
C LEU A 19 -13.71 -39.93 30.50
N LEU A 20 -13.11 -38.74 30.52
CA LEU A 20 -13.51 -37.59 29.69
C LEU A 20 -12.97 -37.63 28.25
N THR A 21 -11.81 -38.24 28.03
CA THR A 21 -11.18 -38.33 26.69
C THR A 21 -11.42 -39.67 26.00
N GLY A 22 -11.70 -40.75 26.74
CA GLY A 22 -11.92 -42.09 26.20
C GLY A 22 -13.38 -42.51 26.16
N ILE A 23 -14.07 -42.53 27.31
CA ILE A 23 -15.43 -43.09 27.43
C ILE A 23 -16.48 -42.04 27.04
N SER A 24 -16.41 -40.83 27.60
CA SER A 24 -17.40 -39.77 27.38
C SER A 24 -17.59 -39.41 25.90
N PRO A 25 -16.55 -39.27 25.06
CA PRO A 25 -16.73 -38.99 23.64
C PRO A 25 -17.45 -40.12 22.90
N ARG A 26 -17.25 -41.38 23.29
CA ARG A 26 -17.98 -42.53 22.72
C ARG A 26 -19.45 -42.50 23.12
N ALA A 27 -19.76 -42.18 24.38
CA ALA A 27 -21.14 -42.01 24.83
C ALA A 27 -21.85 -40.84 24.11
N VAL A 28 -21.17 -39.71 23.94
CA VAL A 28 -21.69 -38.58 23.14
C VAL A 28 -21.91 -39.00 21.68
N ARG A 29 -21.04 -39.83 21.11
CA ARG A 29 -21.20 -40.34 19.75
C ARG A 29 -22.42 -41.25 19.60
N VAL A 30 -22.73 -42.07 20.59
CA VAL A 30 -23.99 -42.87 20.58
C VAL A 30 -25.21 -41.97 20.44
N LEU A 31 -25.29 -40.89 21.23
CA LEU A 31 -26.35 -39.90 21.09
C LEU A 31 -26.28 -39.17 19.74
N PHE A 32 -25.08 -38.78 19.30
CA PHE A 32 -24.88 -38.09 18.03
C PHE A 32 -25.37 -38.92 16.84
N ASP A 33 -24.95 -40.18 16.74
CA ASP A 33 -25.29 -41.07 15.63
C ASP A 33 -26.78 -41.45 15.64
N LYS A 34 -27.45 -41.37 16.79
CA LYS A 34 -28.91 -41.51 16.88
C LYS A 34 -29.64 -40.35 16.21
N GLU A 35 -29.19 -39.11 16.45
CA GLU A 35 -29.80 -37.90 15.89
C GLU A 35 -29.31 -37.61 14.45
N PHE A 36 -28.10 -38.07 14.12
CA PHE A 36 -27.43 -37.91 12.84
C PHE A 36 -26.87 -39.25 12.35
N PRO A 37 -27.71 -40.14 11.79
CA PRO A 37 -27.26 -41.48 11.38
C PRO A 37 -26.08 -41.41 10.40
N PRO A 38 -24.97 -42.15 10.64
CA PRO A 38 -23.75 -42.07 9.83
C PRO A 38 -23.98 -42.26 8.33
N ALA A 39 -24.87 -43.17 7.95
CA ALA A 39 -25.22 -43.44 6.55
C ALA A 39 -25.83 -42.23 5.82
N SER A 40 -26.47 -41.32 6.56
CA SER A 40 -27.12 -40.12 6.03
C SER A 40 -26.41 -38.82 6.44
N LEU A 41 -25.32 -38.91 7.21
CA LEU A 41 -24.66 -37.74 7.79
C LEU A 41 -24.22 -36.73 6.71
N SER A 42 -23.62 -37.21 5.63
CA SER A 42 -23.22 -36.40 4.47
C SER A 42 -24.40 -35.65 3.84
N LEU A 43 -25.58 -36.26 3.79
CA LEU A 43 -26.78 -35.60 3.28
C LEU A 43 -27.28 -34.54 4.27
N THR A 44 -27.33 -34.88 5.56
CA THR A 44 -27.78 -33.97 6.61
C THR A 44 -26.91 -32.72 6.73
N VAL A 45 -25.57 -32.84 6.69
CA VAL A 45 -24.68 -31.67 6.75
C VAL A 45 -24.74 -30.80 5.48
N ASN A 46 -25.18 -31.37 4.35
CA ASN A 46 -25.36 -30.66 3.09
C ASN A 46 -26.78 -30.10 2.89
N ASP A 47 -27.73 -30.43 3.77
CA ASP A 47 -29.04 -29.77 3.76
C ASP A 47 -28.89 -28.25 3.83
N LYS A 48 -29.72 -27.53 3.07
CA LYS A 48 -29.59 -26.08 2.91
C LYS A 48 -29.68 -25.33 4.24
N LYS A 49 -30.62 -25.72 5.13
CA LYS A 49 -30.81 -25.05 6.43
C LYS A 49 -29.67 -25.39 7.38
N VAL A 50 -29.25 -26.66 7.41
CA VAL A 50 -28.12 -27.11 8.23
C VAL A 50 -26.82 -26.41 7.79
N LYS A 51 -26.53 -26.38 6.49
CA LYS A 51 -25.32 -25.75 5.93
C LYS A 51 -25.29 -24.25 6.19
N GLN A 52 -26.42 -23.56 6.10
CA GLN A 52 -26.53 -22.15 6.50
C GLN A 52 -26.16 -21.96 7.97
N LYS A 53 -26.72 -22.79 8.86
CA LYS A 53 -26.41 -22.74 10.29
C LYS A 53 -24.94 -23.04 10.57
N LEU A 54 -24.34 -24.02 9.89
CA LEU A 54 -22.91 -24.34 10.00
C LEU A 54 -22.03 -23.16 9.59
N ASN A 55 -22.38 -22.43 8.52
CA ASN A 55 -21.69 -21.20 8.14
C ASN A 55 -21.76 -20.12 9.23
N ASP A 56 -22.94 -19.94 9.87
CA ASP A 56 -23.08 -19.00 10.98
C ASP A 56 -22.17 -19.40 12.17
N LEU A 57 -22.11 -20.70 12.49
CA LEU A 57 -21.25 -21.22 13.56
C LEU A 57 -19.76 -21.04 13.24
N ARG A 58 -19.37 -21.21 11.97
CA ARG A 58 -18.02 -20.93 11.49
C ARG A 58 -17.68 -19.44 11.60
N GLY A 59 -18.61 -18.56 11.19
CA GLY A 59 -18.46 -17.10 11.32
C GLY A 59 -18.30 -16.66 12.78
N LYS A 60 -19.03 -17.29 13.71
CA LYS A 60 -18.92 -17.08 15.15
C LYS A 60 -17.74 -17.80 15.82
N ARG A 61 -16.90 -18.50 15.06
CA ARG A 61 -15.76 -19.30 15.54
C ARG A 61 -16.14 -20.39 16.56
N VAL A 62 -17.39 -20.87 16.52
CA VAL A 62 -17.82 -22.05 17.29
C VAL A 62 -17.28 -23.33 16.65
N ILE A 63 -17.17 -23.34 15.32
CA ILE A 63 -16.52 -24.40 14.54
C ILE A 63 -15.27 -23.80 13.90
N ASN A 64 -14.11 -24.39 14.16
CA ASN A 64 -12.84 -23.95 13.58
C ASN A 64 -12.59 -24.60 12.20
N LYS A 65 -11.49 -24.21 11.54
CA LYS A 65 -11.14 -24.73 10.21
C LYS A 65 -10.92 -26.25 10.21
N ALA A 66 -10.20 -26.81 11.18
CA ALA A 66 -9.94 -28.24 11.24
C ALA A 66 -11.25 -29.04 11.36
N GLN A 67 -12.15 -28.60 12.25
CA GLN A 67 -13.48 -29.20 12.41
C GLN A 67 -14.36 -29.04 11.17
N TRP A 68 -14.25 -27.91 10.47
CA TRP A 68 -14.93 -27.71 9.19
C TRP A 68 -14.48 -28.70 8.13
N ASP A 69 -13.17 -28.96 8.06
CA ASP A 69 -12.58 -29.89 7.11
C ASP A 69 -12.98 -31.36 7.43
N LEU A 70 -13.35 -31.68 8.68
CA LEU A 70 -13.96 -32.97 9.05
C LEU A 70 -15.43 -33.09 8.60
N LEU A 71 -16.19 -31.99 8.63
CA LEU A 71 -17.58 -31.95 8.17
C LEU A 71 -17.69 -32.02 6.64
N PHE A 72 -16.72 -31.43 5.94
CA PHE A 72 -16.66 -31.38 4.49
C PHE A 72 -15.30 -31.86 3.96
N PRO A 73 -14.99 -33.16 4.11
CA PRO A 73 -13.71 -33.71 3.68
C PRO A 73 -13.62 -33.77 2.16
N THR A 74 -12.39 -33.82 1.64
CA THR A 74 -12.10 -33.91 0.19
C THR A 74 -12.71 -35.14 -0.46
N SER A 75 -12.87 -36.23 0.30
CA SER A 75 -13.56 -37.45 -0.16
C SER A 75 -15.05 -37.25 -0.43
N GLY A 76 -15.65 -36.16 0.04
CA GLY A 76 -17.08 -35.89 -0.02
C GLY A 76 -17.92 -36.69 0.98
N ILE A 77 -17.32 -37.64 1.71
CA ILE A 77 -17.98 -38.52 2.67
C ILE A 77 -17.52 -38.14 4.07
N THR A 78 -18.43 -37.63 4.91
CA THR A 78 -18.15 -37.33 6.30
C THR A 78 -18.44 -38.54 7.20
N ASP A 79 -17.63 -38.70 8.25
CA ASP A 79 -17.73 -39.82 9.19
C ASP A 79 -17.65 -39.29 10.64
N SER A 80 -18.70 -39.53 11.42
CA SER A 80 -18.80 -39.09 12.82
C SER A 80 -17.73 -39.71 13.72
N LYS A 81 -17.09 -40.82 13.31
CA LYS A 81 -15.95 -41.42 14.02
C LYS A 81 -14.75 -40.49 14.08
N THR A 82 -14.61 -39.59 13.10
CA THR A 82 -13.52 -38.61 13.04
C THR A 82 -13.76 -37.39 13.93
N PHE A 83 -15.00 -37.21 14.42
CA PHE A 83 -15.36 -36.01 15.18
C PHE A 83 -14.87 -36.08 16.62
N ASP A 84 -14.27 -34.97 17.06
CA ASP A 84 -13.99 -34.74 18.47
C ASP A 84 -15.28 -34.45 19.27
N VAL A 85 -15.23 -34.62 20.59
CA VAL A 85 -16.39 -34.42 21.48
C VAL A 85 -16.93 -32.99 21.45
N THR A 86 -16.07 -31.99 21.22
CA THR A 86 -16.47 -30.59 21.13
C THR A 86 -17.31 -30.34 19.89
N LEU A 87 -16.89 -30.90 18.75
CA LEU A 87 -17.63 -30.81 17.50
C LEU A 87 -19.00 -31.48 17.64
N MET A 88 -19.06 -32.71 18.17
CA MET A 88 -20.34 -33.41 18.37
C MET A 88 -21.30 -32.62 19.28
N ILE A 89 -20.81 -32.10 20.41
CA ILE A 89 -21.62 -31.25 21.32
C ILE A 89 -22.06 -29.97 20.61
N ALA A 90 -21.17 -29.33 19.84
CA ALA A 90 -21.48 -28.09 19.13
C ALA A 90 -22.58 -28.28 18.08
N LEU A 91 -22.60 -29.42 17.38
CA LEU A 91 -23.63 -29.75 16.40
C LEU A 91 -24.96 -30.08 17.07
N LEU A 92 -24.97 -30.98 18.06
CA LEU A 92 -26.17 -31.38 18.80
C LEU A 92 -26.91 -30.20 19.42
N ARG A 93 -26.19 -29.20 19.94
CA ARG A 93 -26.80 -28.04 20.60
C ARG A 93 -27.26 -26.91 19.66
N ASN A 94 -26.74 -26.85 18.42
CA ASN A 94 -26.95 -25.70 17.54
C ASN A 94 -27.76 -26.01 16.28
N LEU A 95 -27.80 -27.26 15.85
CA LEU A 95 -28.51 -27.62 14.62
C LEU A 95 -30.02 -27.75 14.88
N PRO A 96 -30.85 -27.18 13.99
CA PRO A 96 -32.30 -27.08 14.21
C PRO A 96 -33.03 -28.44 14.10
N THR A 97 -32.34 -29.47 13.61
CA THR A 97 -32.89 -30.81 13.44
C THR A 97 -32.94 -31.61 14.74
N VAL A 98 -32.28 -31.15 15.81
CA VAL A 98 -32.15 -31.89 17.07
C VAL A 98 -33.05 -31.26 18.13
N PRO A 99 -34.07 -31.99 18.64
CA PRO A 99 -34.98 -31.49 19.66
C PRO A 99 -34.38 -31.64 21.07
N LEU A 100 -33.31 -30.90 21.38
CA LEU A 100 -32.76 -30.86 22.73
C LEU A 100 -33.38 -29.72 23.56
N VAL A 101 -33.91 -30.08 24.73
CA VAL A 101 -34.41 -29.11 25.71
C VAL A 101 -33.22 -28.37 26.31
N LEU A 102 -33.19 -27.04 26.19
CA LEU A 102 -32.11 -26.22 26.73
C LEU A 102 -32.00 -26.41 28.25
N PRO A 103 -30.79 -26.62 28.82
CA PRO A 103 -30.61 -26.64 30.28
C PRO A 103 -30.99 -25.28 30.88
N VAL A 104 -31.47 -25.25 32.12
CA VAL A 104 -31.96 -24.03 32.78
C VAL A 104 -30.90 -22.92 32.76
N ASN A 105 -29.64 -23.27 32.98
CA ASN A 105 -28.50 -22.34 33.00
C ASN A 105 -27.74 -22.25 31.66
N GLY A 106 -28.28 -22.86 30.60
CA GLY A 106 -27.61 -23.00 29.31
C GLY A 106 -26.46 -24.03 29.31
N TYR A 107 -25.69 -24.06 28.22
CA TYR A 107 -24.62 -25.05 27.98
C TYR A 107 -23.24 -24.66 28.53
N ASP A 108 -23.11 -23.48 29.12
CA ASP A 108 -21.83 -22.91 29.56
C ASP A 108 -21.66 -22.91 31.08
N GLN A 109 -22.69 -23.35 31.81
CA GLN A 109 -22.68 -23.52 33.27
C GLN A 109 -22.94 -24.98 33.63
N LEU A 110 -22.51 -25.39 34.82
CA LEU A 110 -22.82 -26.73 35.35
C LEU A 110 -24.33 -26.82 35.60
N PRO A 111 -25.04 -27.78 34.99
CA PRO A 111 -26.47 -27.97 35.23
C PRO A 111 -26.75 -28.44 36.65
N VAL A 112 -27.96 -28.18 37.14
CA VAL A 112 -28.38 -28.64 38.47
C VAL A 112 -28.47 -30.17 38.46
N THR A 113 -28.13 -30.84 39.56
CA THR A 113 -28.06 -32.30 39.64
C THR A 113 -29.35 -33.03 39.26
N THR A 114 -30.51 -32.38 39.42
CA THR A 114 -31.83 -32.92 39.04
C THR A 114 -32.12 -32.86 37.54
N GLU A 115 -31.38 -32.07 36.75
CA GLU A 115 -31.62 -31.92 35.32
C GLU A 115 -31.03 -33.10 34.52
N THR A 116 -31.79 -34.16 34.29
CA THR A 116 -31.29 -35.39 33.63
C THR A 116 -31.54 -35.44 32.12
N THR A 117 -31.71 -34.30 31.46
CA THR A 117 -31.92 -34.26 30.00
C THR A 117 -30.62 -34.51 29.25
N PRO A 118 -30.65 -35.03 28.00
CA PRO A 118 -29.44 -35.19 27.20
C PRO A 118 -28.65 -33.88 27.02
N ALA A 119 -29.34 -32.75 26.88
CA ALA A 119 -28.69 -31.44 26.79
C ALA A 119 -27.90 -31.09 28.05
N SER A 120 -28.50 -31.34 29.22
CA SER A 120 -27.84 -31.13 30.52
C SER A 120 -26.65 -32.08 30.67
N ASP A 121 -26.74 -33.31 30.18
CA ASP A 121 -25.63 -34.26 30.20
C ASP A 121 -24.45 -33.84 29.31
N LEU A 122 -24.73 -33.31 28.11
CA LEU A 122 -23.70 -32.71 27.27
C LEU A 122 -23.03 -31.50 27.94
N ALA A 123 -23.82 -30.66 28.62
CA ALA A 123 -23.31 -29.52 29.37
C ALA A 123 -22.43 -29.95 30.56
N ARG A 124 -22.80 -31.01 31.31
CA ARG A 124 -21.97 -31.58 32.37
C ARG A 124 -20.63 -32.09 31.87
N ILE A 125 -20.63 -32.91 30.81
CA ILE A 125 -19.40 -33.46 30.22
C ILE A 125 -18.48 -32.32 29.77
N LYS A 126 -19.04 -31.31 29.09
CA LYS A 126 -18.29 -30.12 28.67
C LYS A 126 -17.72 -29.35 29.86
N HIS A 127 -18.52 -29.13 30.91
CA HIS A 127 -18.08 -28.41 32.11
C HIS A 127 -16.88 -29.10 32.76
N TYR A 128 -16.97 -30.40 33.06
CA TYR A 128 -15.88 -31.11 33.71
C TYR A 128 -14.64 -31.26 32.85
N ARG A 129 -14.79 -31.40 31.52
CA ARG A 129 -13.64 -31.36 30.61
C ARG A 129 -12.92 -30.01 30.66
N ASN A 130 -13.68 -28.91 30.68
CA ASN A 130 -13.09 -27.57 30.80
C ASN A 130 -12.44 -27.37 32.18
N LEU A 131 -13.09 -27.81 33.25
CA LEU A 131 -12.54 -27.77 34.61
C LEU A 131 -11.19 -28.50 34.67
N LEU A 132 -11.15 -29.75 34.18
CA LEU A 132 -9.93 -30.57 34.18
C LEU A 132 -8.81 -29.95 33.33
N ALA A 133 -9.15 -29.30 32.21
CA ALA A 133 -8.18 -28.61 31.36
C ALA A 133 -7.57 -27.35 32.00
N HIS A 134 -8.20 -26.79 33.02
CA HIS A 134 -7.70 -25.64 33.77
C HIS A 134 -6.94 -26.01 35.05
N LEU A 135 -6.88 -27.30 35.40
CA LEU A 135 -6.05 -27.78 36.50
C LEU A 135 -4.61 -27.93 36.02
N ASN A 136 -3.72 -27.08 36.51
CA ASN A 136 -2.35 -26.95 36.02
C ASN A 136 -1.36 -27.94 36.66
N ASP A 137 -1.73 -28.58 37.77
CA ASP A 137 -0.87 -29.47 38.55
C ASP A 137 -1.14 -30.96 38.31
N GLY A 138 -2.14 -31.29 37.47
CA GLY A 138 -2.49 -32.67 37.17
C GLY A 138 -3.05 -33.43 38.36
N LYS A 139 -3.68 -32.74 39.32
CA LYS A 139 -4.21 -33.33 40.56
C LYS A 139 -5.70 -33.04 40.71
N VAL A 140 -6.43 -34.01 41.28
CA VAL A 140 -7.85 -33.86 41.63
C VAL A 140 -8.07 -34.40 43.04
N ASP A 141 -8.53 -33.55 43.95
CA ASP A 141 -8.87 -33.96 45.31
C ASP A 141 -10.01 -34.98 45.35
N GLY A 142 -10.08 -35.78 46.41
CA GLY A 142 -11.05 -36.87 46.53
C GLY A 142 -12.53 -36.42 46.52
N THR A 143 -12.82 -35.20 47.00
CA THR A 143 -14.19 -34.67 47.06
C THR A 143 -14.68 -34.27 45.67
N LEU A 144 -13.84 -33.52 44.94
CA LEU A 144 -14.09 -33.16 43.55
C LEU A 144 -14.16 -34.40 42.67
N PHE A 145 -13.22 -35.34 42.83
CA PHE A 145 -13.20 -36.59 42.08
C PHE A 145 -14.51 -37.36 42.24
N THR A 146 -14.94 -37.60 43.48
CA THR A 146 -16.15 -38.38 43.77
C THR A 146 -17.40 -37.74 43.16
N THR A 147 -17.53 -36.42 43.31
CA THR A 147 -18.68 -35.66 42.78
C THR A 147 -18.69 -35.68 41.26
N ALA A 148 -17.56 -35.32 40.64
CA ALA A 148 -17.44 -35.27 39.19
C ALA A 148 -17.60 -36.64 38.55
N TRP A 149 -17.01 -37.68 39.12
CA TRP A 149 -17.12 -39.05 38.64
C TRP A 149 -18.58 -39.51 38.59
N LYS A 150 -19.33 -39.29 39.68
CA LYS A 150 -20.75 -39.64 39.75
C LYS A 150 -21.57 -38.89 38.70
N ASP A 151 -21.35 -37.59 38.55
CA ASP A 151 -22.09 -36.77 37.61
C ASP A 151 -21.80 -37.16 36.15
N ILE A 152 -20.53 -37.36 35.80
CA ILE A 152 -20.12 -37.76 34.45
C ILE A 152 -20.57 -39.19 34.16
N SER A 153 -20.37 -40.15 35.06
CA SER A 153 -20.76 -41.55 34.83
C SER A 153 -22.28 -41.71 34.67
N ASN A 154 -23.08 -40.93 35.41
CA ASN A 154 -24.53 -40.89 35.23
C ASN A 154 -24.94 -40.25 33.91
N ALA A 155 -24.26 -39.17 33.49
CA ALA A 155 -24.48 -38.57 32.17
C ALA A 155 -24.13 -39.56 31.05
N VAL A 156 -22.99 -40.24 31.16
CA VAL A 156 -22.54 -41.29 30.23
C VAL A 156 -23.55 -42.44 30.15
N LEU A 157 -24.10 -42.89 31.29
CA LEU A 157 -25.16 -43.91 31.32
C LEU A 157 -26.39 -43.45 30.51
N ARG A 158 -26.86 -42.22 30.71
CA ARG A 158 -28.07 -41.71 30.05
C ARG A 158 -27.92 -41.54 28.54
N ILE A 159 -26.76 -41.07 28.07
CA ILE A 159 -26.54 -40.78 26.64
C ILE A 159 -25.92 -41.96 25.87
N GLY A 160 -25.12 -42.80 26.54
CA GLY A 160 -24.37 -43.91 25.95
C GLY A 160 -24.83 -45.31 26.35
N GLY A 161 -25.71 -45.42 27.34
CA GLY A 161 -26.28 -46.69 27.79
C GLY A 161 -25.42 -47.49 28.76
N ASN A 162 -25.91 -48.68 29.11
CA ASN A 162 -25.35 -49.51 30.18
C ASN A 162 -23.92 -50.01 29.90
N ALA A 163 -23.60 -50.29 28.63
CA ALA A 163 -22.26 -50.72 28.24
C ALA A 163 -21.19 -49.67 28.59
N MET A 164 -21.46 -48.39 28.28
CA MET A 164 -20.54 -47.30 28.62
C MET A 164 -20.43 -47.09 30.14
N LYS A 165 -21.54 -47.26 30.87
CA LYS A 165 -21.51 -47.20 32.34
C LYS A 165 -20.67 -48.31 32.95
N GLN A 166 -20.74 -49.53 32.41
CA GLN A 166 -19.90 -50.64 32.85
C GLN A 166 -18.41 -50.34 32.62
N GLU A 167 -18.06 -49.71 31.50
CA GLU A 167 -16.68 -49.25 31.27
C GLU A 167 -16.24 -48.19 32.29
N CYS A 168 -17.13 -47.27 32.69
CA CYS A 168 -16.84 -46.35 33.79
C CYS A 168 -16.54 -47.12 35.09
N ASP A 169 -17.40 -48.06 35.46
CA ASP A 169 -17.24 -48.81 36.72
C ASP A 169 -15.96 -49.64 36.75
N GLN A 170 -15.58 -50.22 35.62
CA GLN A 170 -14.29 -50.90 35.45
C GLN A 170 -13.12 -49.93 35.57
N LEU A 171 -13.19 -48.75 34.93
CA LEU A 171 -12.13 -47.75 35.01
C LEU A 171 -11.94 -47.19 36.42
N MET A 172 -13.02 -47.14 37.23
CA MET A 172 -12.97 -46.67 38.61
C MET A 172 -12.10 -47.56 39.50
N THR A 173 -12.18 -48.88 39.32
CA THR A 173 -11.52 -49.87 40.18
C THR A 173 -10.25 -50.47 39.59
N LYS A 174 -10.08 -50.39 38.26
CA LYS A 174 -8.92 -50.95 37.57
C LYS A 174 -7.61 -50.30 38.06
N PRO A 175 -6.59 -51.07 38.48
CA PRO A 175 -5.25 -50.53 38.74
C PRO A 175 -4.72 -49.81 37.51
N LEU A 176 -4.19 -48.60 37.68
CA LEU A 176 -3.49 -47.92 36.60
C LEU A 176 -2.13 -48.61 36.47
N ASP A 177 -1.88 -49.30 35.35
CA ASP A 177 -0.56 -49.88 35.12
C ASP A 177 0.49 -48.77 34.94
N MET A 178 1.74 -49.09 35.30
CA MET A 178 2.87 -48.14 35.25
C MET A 178 3.02 -47.49 33.86
N SER A 179 2.77 -48.25 32.80
CA SER A 179 2.86 -47.76 31.42
C SER A 179 1.80 -46.69 31.10
N SER A 180 0.55 -46.89 31.52
CA SER A 180 -0.52 -45.89 31.36
C SER A 180 -0.25 -44.63 32.18
N GLN A 181 0.35 -44.78 33.36
CA GLN A 181 0.76 -43.66 34.21
C GLN A 181 1.88 -42.83 33.57
N GLU A 182 2.91 -43.49 33.04
CA GLU A 182 4.02 -42.85 32.31
C GLU A 182 3.52 -42.12 31.06
N ILE A 183 2.72 -42.77 30.22
CA ILE A 183 2.14 -42.15 29.02
C ILE A 183 1.35 -40.89 29.37
N LEU A 184 0.54 -40.92 30.43
CA LEU A 184 -0.23 -39.73 30.80
C LEU A 184 0.67 -38.61 31.36
N ARG A 185 1.70 -38.97 32.12
CA ARG A 185 2.69 -38.00 32.62
C ARG A 185 3.39 -37.30 31.46
N ASP A 186 3.83 -38.06 30.47
CA ASP A 186 4.48 -37.52 29.26
C ASP A 186 3.51 -36.64 28.46
N LEU A 187 2.24 -37.04 28.31
CA LEU A 187 1.22 -36.22 27.66
C LEU A 187 0.95 -34.91 28.41
N ASN A 188 0.93 -34.93 29.74
CA ASN A 188 0.76 -33.71 30.54
C ASN A 188 2.00 -32.81 30.44
N GLN A 189 3.20 -33.38 30.46
CA GLN A 189 4.44 -32.62 30.26
C GLN A 189 4.45 -31.96 28.88
N ALA A 190 4.09 -32.70 27.83
CA ALA A 190 3.99 -32.16 26.48
C ALA A 190 2.97 -31.00 26.39
N LYS A 191 1.85 -31.05 27.11
CA LYS A 191 0.90 -29.92 27.18
C LYS A 191 1.53 -28.67 27.82
N VAL A 192 2.28 -28.85 28.91
CA VAL A 192 2.99 -27.75 29.58
C VAL A 192 4.02 -27.15 28.63
N ASP A 193 4.80 -27.99 27.95
CA ASP A 193 5.81 -27.56 26.99
C ASP A 193 5.18 -26.79 25.82
N ILE A 194 4.04 -27.26 25.29
CA ILE A 194 3.28 -26.55 24.24
C ILE A 194 2.82 -25.16 24.73
N GLU A 195 2.32 -25.03 25.95
CA GLU A 195 1.88 -23.72 26.47
C GLU A 195 3.07 -22.78 26.67
N LEU A 196 4.23 -23.31 27.11
CA LEU A 196 5.47 -22.54 27.21
C LEU A 196 5.96 -22.06 25.83
N ILE A 197 5.94 -22.93 24.83
CA ILE A 197 6.29 -22.59 23.44
C ILE A 197 5.37 -21.48 22.92
N LYS A 198 4.06 -21.60 23.17
CA LYS A 198 3.06 -20.60 22.77
C LYS A 198 3.30 -19.25 23.43
N GLN A 199 3.62 -19.21 24.72
CA GLN A 199 3.97 -17.97 25.43
C GLN A 199 5.23 -17.33 24.86
N THR A 200 6.27 -18.14 24.61
CA THR A 200 7.52 -17.69 23.99
C THR A 200 7.24 -17.07 22.62
N LEU A 201 6.48 -17.77 21.77
CA LEU A 201 6.12 -17.29 20.44
C LEU A 201 5.31 -15.98 20.50
N ASP A 202 4.36 -15.87 21.43
CA ASP A 202 3.60 -14.63 21.64
C ASP A 202 4.51 -13.45 22.02
N THR A 203 5.55 -13.68 22.81
CA THR A 203 6.51 -12.63 23.16
C THR A 203 7.40 -12.23 21.99
N GLU A 204 7.88 -13.18 21.20
CA GLU A 204 8.70 -12.92 20.00
C GLU A 204 7.89 -12.15 18.94
N VAL A 205 6.67 -12.61 18.65
CA VAL A 205 5.75 -11.93 17.72
C VAL A 205 5.46 -10.50 18.17
N LYS A 206 5.23 -10.26 19.47
CA LYS A 206 5.04 -8.90 20.00
C LYS A 206 6.28 -8.01 19.81
N GLN A 207 7.49 -8.56 19.95
CA GLN A 207 8.72 -7.81 19.70
C GLN A 207 8.88 -7.46 18.22
N ASP A 208 8.62 -8.40 17.32
CA ASP A 208 8.73 -8.15 15.88
C ASP A 208 7.66 -7.18 15.38
N ILE A 209 6.44 -7.25 15.90
CA ILE A 209 5.41 -6.24 15.64
C ILE A 209 5.88 -4.83 16.05
N LYS A 210 6.59 -4.69 17.18
CA LYS A 210 7.14 -3.39 17.61
C LYS A 210 8.20 -2.87 16.63
N LYS A 211 9.11 -3.74 16.16
CA LYS A 211 10.13 -3.37 15.16
C LYS A 211 9.47 -2.94 13.84
N ILE A 212 8.53 -3.73 13.33
CA ILE A 212 7.78 -3.42 12.09
C ILE A 212 7.07 -2.07 12.19
N LYS A 213 6.47 -1.75 13.35
CA LYS A 213 5.84 -0.44 13.57
C LYS A 213 6.84 0.71 13.50
N LEU A 214 8.02 0.55 14.09
CA LEU A 214 9.08 1.57 14.04
C LEU A 214 9.54 1.82 12.59
N ASP A 215 9.77 0.75 11.83
CA ASP A 215 10.18 0.83 10.43
C ASP A 215 9.09 1.44 9.54
N HIS A 216 7.83 1.12 9.83
CA HIS A 216 6.68 1.74 9.17
C HIS A 216 6.63 3.25 9.41
N ASP A 217 6.81 3.70 10.65
CA ASP A 217 6.80 5.13 11.00
C ASP A 217 7.96 5.90 10.35
N LYS A 218 9.15 5.30 10.27
CA LYS A 218 10.29 5.86 9.56
C LYS A 218 9.98 5.99 8.06
N SER A 219 9.52 4.90 7.43
CA SER A 219 9.14 4.89 6.01
C SER A 219 8.04 5.92 5.70
N LYS A 220 7.09 6.12 6.61
CA LYS A 220 6.04 7.12 6.49
C LYS A 220 6.57 8.56 6.51
N LYS A 221 7.59 8.85 7.31
CA LYS A 221 8.27 10.16 7.30
C LYS A 221 9.02 10.38 5.99
N ASP A 222 9.77 9.39 5.53
CA ASP A 222 10.53 9.47 4.27
C ASP A 222 9.58 9.66 3.07
N MET A 223 8.43 8.98 3.07
CA MET A 223 7.38 9.15 2.06
C MET A 223 6.83 10.59 2.02
N LYS A 224 6.65 11.25 3.18
CA LYS A 224 6.24 12.67 3.23
C LYS A 224 7.30 13.60 2.63
N VAL A 225 8.58 13.31 2.86
CA VAL A 225 9.67 14.11 2.26
C VAL A 225 9.70 13.91 0.74
N LEU A 226 9.58 12.67 0.27
CA LEU A 226 9.55 12.35 -1.16
C LEU A 226 8.36 12.99 -1.87
N THR A 227 7.17 12.97 -1.26
CA THR A 227 5.98 13.63 -1.84
C THR A 227 6.14 15.15 -1.95
N PHE A 228 6.74 15.80 -0.95
CA PHE A 228 7.08 17.22 -1.04
C PHE A 228 8.11 17.53 -2.14
N SER A 229 9.18 16.73 -2.20
CA SER A 229 10.20 16.86 -3.24
C SER A 229 9.61 16.68 -4.64
N HIS A 230 8.76 15.67 -4.83
CA HIS A 230 8.05 15.42 -6.08
C HIS A 230 7.17 16.60 -6.50
N ALA A 231 6.45 17.22 -5.56
CA ALA A 231 5.64 18.42 -5.84
C ALA A 231 6.51 19.60 -6.33
N ASN A 232 7.68 19.80 -5.73
CA ASN A 232 8.62 20.85 -6.16
C ASN A 232 9.21 20.55 -7.54
N LEU A 233 9.64 19.32 -7.79
CA LEU A 233 10.12 18.89 -9.10
C LEU A 233 9.07 19.10 -10.19
N LYS A 234 7.80 18.77 -9.89
CA LYS A 234 6.68 19.01 -10.80
C LYS A 234 6.50 20.50 -11.14
N ARG A 235 6.60 21.38 -10.15
CA ARG A 235 6.57 22.85 -10.39
C ARG A 235 7.73 23.31 -11.26
N SER A 236 8.95 22.87 -10.95
CA SER A 236 10.15 23.21 -11.74
C SER A 236 10.03 22.71 -13.18
N HIS A 237 9.53 21.49 -13.38
CA HIS A 237 9.30 20.93 -14.71
C HIS A 237 8.31 21.79 -15.52
N ASN A 238 7.18 22.18 -14.91
CA ASN A 238 6.19 23.04 -15.57
C ASN A 238 6.77 24.41 -15.96
N LEU A 239 7.59 25.01 -15.09
CA LEU A 239 8.28 26.27 -15.37
C LEU A 239 9.26 26.15 -16.54
N LEU A 240 10.03 25.06 -16.58
CA LEU A 240 10.95 24.77 -17.69
C LEU A 240 10.21 24.58 -19.01
N GLN A 241 9.10 23.82 -19.02
CA GLN A 241 8.25 23.68 -20.20
C GLN A 241 7.72 25.03 -20.69
N HIS A 242 7.26 25.90 -19.78
CA HIS A 242 6.80 27.23 -20.16
C HIS A 242 7.91 28.08 -20.78
N LYS A 243 9.10 28.12 -20.16
CA LYS A 243 10.26 28.84 -20.70
C LYS A 243 10.67 28.31 -22.09
N GLN A 244 10.66 27.00 -22.27
CA GLN A 244 10.96 26.37 -23.55
C GLN A 244 9.93 26.76 -24.62
N ASN A 245 8.64 26.79 -24.28
CA ASN A 245 7.59 27.23 -25.20
C ASN A 245 7.75 28.70 -25.62
N VAL A 246 8.08 29.59 -24.69
CA VAL A 246 8.37 31.00 -24.99
C VAL A 246 9.58 31.13 -25.92
N SER A 247 10.68 30.43 -25.61
CA SER A 247 11.89 30.43 -26.46
C SER A 247 11.57 29.93 -27.87
N ASN A 248 10.80 28.84 -27.99
CA ASN A 248 10.36 28.31 -29.28
C ASN A 248 9.49 29.31 -30.07
N GLN A 249 8.62 30.08 -29.40
CA GLN A 249 7.84 31.13 -30.06
C GLN A 249 8.71 32.29 -30.53
N GLN A 250 9.68 32.73 -29.72
CA GLN A 250 10.64 33.76 -30.10
C GLN A 250 11.45 33.32 -31.31
N ALA A 251 11.98 32.10 -31.32
CA ALA A 251 12.71 31.54 -32.46
C ALA A 251 11.86 31.52 -33.75
N LYS A 252 10.57 31.19 -33.65
CA LYS A 252 9.64 31.27 -34.80
C LYS A 252 9.47 32.70 -35.32
N ARG A 253 9.38 33.69 -34.42
CA ARG A 253 9.30 35.12 -34.80
C ARG A 253 10.57 35.58 -35.50
N PHE A 254 11.74 35.32 -34.90
CA PHE A 254 13.03 35.62 -35.52
C PHE A 254 13.16 35.01 -36.91
N LYS A 255 12.74 33.74 -37.09
CA LYS A 255 12.75 33.09 -38.40
C LYS A 255 11.86 33.80 -39.43
N LYS A 256 10.70 34.32 -39.00
CA LYS A 256 9.81 35.12 -39.87
C LYS A 256 10.44 36.46 -40.25
N ASP A 257 11.09 37.12 -39.32
CA ASP A 257 11.75 38.41 -39.56
C ASP A 257 12.95 38.25 -40.51
N VAL A 258 13.75 37.19 -40.34
CA VAL A 258 14.83 36.83 -41.27
C VAL A 258 14.28 36.62 -42.69
N ASN A 259 13.22 35.81 -42.84
CA ASN A 259 12.61 35.59 -44.16
C ASN A 259 12.09 36.88 -44.81
N ARG A 260 11.56 37.83 -44.02
CA ARG A 260 11.12 39.14 -44.54
C ARG A 260 12.31 39.96 -45.03
N LEU A 261 13.38 40.03 -44.25
CA LEU A 261 14.59 40.75 -44.63
C LEU A 261 15.22 40.18 -45.91
N GLU A 262 15.18 38.86 -46.10
CA GLU A 262 15.62 38.22 -47.35
C GLU A 262 14.78 38.68 -48.56
N LEU A 263 13.45 38.78 -48.42
CA LEU A 263 12.56 39.30 -49.47
C LEU A 263 12.80 40.79 -49.77
N ASP A 264 12.96 41.60 -48.72
CA ASP A 264 13.26 43.03 -48.86
C ASP A 264 14.60 43.22 -49.57
N GLN A 265 15.60 42.40 -49.26
CA GLN A 265 16.89 42.41 -49.95
C GLN A 265 16.76 42.05 -51.44
N ILE A 266 15.91 41.09 -51.79
CA ILE A 266 15.62 40.74 -53.20
C ILE A 266 14.95 41.93 -53.91
N ASN A 267 13.95 42.57 -53.29
CA ASN A 267 13.26 43.72 -53.88
C ASN A 267 14.21 44.91 -54.11
N VAL A 268 15.06 45.24 -53.14
CA VAL A 268 16.07 46.28 -53.29
C VAL A 268 17.01 45.96 -54.46
N LYS A 269 17.45 44.69 -54.60
CA LYS A 269 18.27 44.29 -55.77
C LYS A 269 17.55 44.48 -57.10
N VAL A 270 16.24 44.24 -57.15
CA VAL A 270 15.41 44.48 -58.35
C VAL A 270 15.26 45.97 -58.64
N ASP A 271 15.03 46.79 -57.61
CA ASP A 271 14.88 48.25 -57.77
C ASP A 271 16.19 48.91 -58.20
N VAL A 272 17.34 48.47 -57.66
CA VAL A 272 18.66 48.89 -58.14
C VAL A 272 18.85 48.53 -59.62
N LYS A 273 18.38 47.35 -60.05
CA LYS A 273 18.45 46.93 -61.46
C LYS A 273 17.53 47.76 -62.37
N LYS A 274 16.33 48.13 -61.91
CA LYS A 274 15.45 49.06 -62.65
C LYS A 274 16.07 50.46 -62.78
N LEU A 275 16.77 50.93 -61.75
CA LEU A 275 17.49 52.20 -61.80
C LEU A 275 18.67 52.17 -62.78
N THR A 276 19.30 51.00 -63.00
CA THR A 276 20.29 50.84 -64.07
C THR A 276 19.68 50.74 -65.47
N ASP A 277 18.41 50.31 -65.57
CA ASP A 277 17.70 50.15 -66.86
C ASP A 277 16.95 51.43 -67.31
N ILE A 278 16.78 52.44 -66.44
CA ILE A 278 16.26 53.77 -66.80
C ILE A 278 17.44 54.69 -67.17
N SER A 279 17.97 54.52 -68.38
CA SER A 279 18.62 55.55 -69.23
C SER A 279 19.48 54.90 -70.31
N GLU A 280 18.84 54.23 -71.27
CA GLU A 280 19.42 53.96 -72.59
C GLU A 280 18.73 54.83 -73.66
N ASP A 281 18.90 56.15 -73.54
CA ASP A 281 18.81 57.05 -74.70
C ASP A 281 20.18 57.74 -74.82
N PRO A 282 20.90 57.60 -75.94
CA PRO A 282 22.22 58.18 -76.11
C PRO A 282 22.09 59.70 -76.34
N VAL A 283 22.09 60.48 -75.26
CA VAL A 283 22.36 61.91 -75.34
C VAL A 283 23.88 62.09 -75.53
N PRO A 284 24.34 62.89 -76.52
CA PRO A 284 25.76 63.10 -76.76
C PRO A 284 26.40 63.73 -75.52
N TRP A 285 27.30 62.99 -74.86
CA TRP A 285 28.13 63.52 -73.79
C TRP A 285 29.17 64.47 -74.39
N ASN A 286 28.78 65.73 -74.60
CA ASN A 286 29.75 66.82 -74.56
C ASN A 286 30.21 66.94 -73.11
N ARG A 287 31.29 66.22 -72.79
CA ARG A 287 32.13 66.42 -71.62
C ARG A 287 32.69 67.84 -71.72
N ARG A 288 31.92 68.85 -71.29
CA ARG A 288 32.52 70.12 -70.89
C ARG A 288 33.23 69.84 -69.59
N GLU A 289 34.52 69.51 -69.69
CA GLU A 289 35.47 69.78 -68.62
C GLU A 289 35.41 71.28 -68.33
N GLN A 290 34.46 71.68 -67.47
CA GLN A 290 34.61 72.94 -66.77
C GLN A 290 35.80 72.74 -65.86
N ILE A 291 36.95 73.24 -66.29
CA ILE A 291 38.11 73.46 -65.42
C ILE A 291 37.60 74.41 -64.34
N ILE A 292 37.20 73.85 -63.19
CA ILE A 292 36.76 74.63 -62.05
C ILE A 292 38.02 75.29 -61.49
N THR A 293 38.16 76.59 -61.73
CA THR A 293 39.31 77.35 -61.22
C THR A 293 39.20 77.52 -59.71
N ALA A 294 40.34 77.62 -59.03
CA ALA A 294 40.38 77.88 -57.58
C ALA A 294 39.57 79.13 -57.18
N GLU A 295 39.47 80.11 -58.08
CA GLU A 295 38.70 81.33 -57.88
C GLU A 295 37.17 81.08 -57.90
N GLU A 296 36.69 80.22 -58.80
CA GLU A 296 35.27 79.83 -58.87
C GLU A 296 34.85 79.03 -57.62
N ASN A 297 35.73 78.15 -57.12
CA ASN A 297 35.51 77.42 -55.86
C ASN A 297 35.49 78.35 -54.66
N THR A 298 36.40 79.32 -54.61
CA THR A 298 36.43 80.31 -53.53
C THR A 298 35.14 81.14 -53.52
N LYS A 299 34.61 81.48 -54.70
CA LYS A 299 33.33 82.21 -54.85
C LYS A 299 32.14 81.36 -54.39
N LYS A 300 32.09 80.08 -54.75
CA LYS A 300 31.04 79.13 -54.31
C LYS A 300 31.10 78.88 -52.81
N ALA A 301 32.29 78.64 -52.26
CA ALA A 301 32.51 78.44 -50.83
C ALA A 301 32.10 79.69 -50.04
N ARG A 302 32.46 80.89 -50.52
CA ARG A 302 32.06 82.15 -49.88
C ARG A 302 30.53 82.32 -49.85
N ARG A 303 29.83 81.97 -50.94
CA ARG A 303 28.35 81.96 -50.96
C ARG A 303 27.76 80.96 -49.97
N ALA A 304 28.34 79.77 -49.87
CA ALA A 304 27.91 78.76 -48.89
C ALA A 304 28.10 79.25 -47.46
N VAL A 305 29.25 79.87 -47.15
CA VAL A 305 29.50 80.49 -45.84
C VAL A 305 28.47 81.57 -45.55
N TYR A 306 28.21 82.50 -46.48
CA TYR A 306 27.21 83.56 -46.26
C TYR A 306 25.80 83.02 -46.02
N SER A 307 25.39 81.95 -46.72
CA SER A 307 24.11 81.27 -46.45
C SER A 307 24.05 80.69 -45.03
N LEU A 308 25.17 80.16 -44.54
CA LEU A 308 25.27 79.56 -43.21
C LEU A 308 25.41 80.59 -42.08
N MET A 309 25.80 81.83 -42.37
CA MET A 309 25.88 82.90 -41.35
C MET A 309 24.51 83.12 -40.67
N ALA A 310 23.42 83.08 -41.44
CA ALA A 310 22.06 83.18 -40.91
C ALA A 310 21.65 82.01 -39.98
N SER A 311 22.35 80.88 -40.08
CA SER A 311 22.14 79.68 -39.25
C SER A 311 22.94 79.71 -37.93
N GLY A 312 23.49 80.88 -37.56
CA GLY A 312 24.21 81.06 -36.30
C GLY A 312 25.69 80.71 -36.37
N LEU A 313 26.32 80.74 -37.56
CA LEU A 313 27.77 80.52 -37.68
C LEU A 313 28.63 81.69 -37.15
N HIS A 314 28.00 82.75 -36.62
CA HIS A 314 28.64 83.92 -36.00
C HIS A 314 27.79 84.50 -34.85
N GLY A 315 28.40 85.34 -34.01
CA GLY A 315 27.75 86.06 -32.91
C GLY A 315 27.87 85.38 -31.54
N GLU A 316 27.72 86.15 -30.46
CA GLU A 316 27.88 85.66 -29.07
C GLU A 316 26.86 84.58 -28.67
N ASN A 317 25.74 84.46 -29.41
CA ASN A 317 24.70 83.44 -29.24
C ASN A 317 24.64 82.42 -30.40
N GLY A 318 25.73 82.30 -31.18
CA GLY A 318 25.84 81.38 -32.31
C GLY A 318 26.02 79.92 -31.92
N LEU A 319 26.21 79.06 -32.93
CA LEU A 319 26.53 77.64 -32.77
C LEU A 319 27.83 77.47 -31.96
N ASP A 320 27.81 76.51 -31.03
CA ASP A 320 29.02 76.05 -30.31
C ASP A 320 30.19 75.79 -31.28
N PRO A 321 31.45 76.11 -30.90
CA PRO A 321 32.61 75.95 -31.78
C PRO A 321 32.74 74.57 -32.45
N SER A 322 32.41 73.48 -31.73
CA SER A 322 32.51 72.11 -32.29
C SER A 322 31.47 71.87 -33.37
N LYS A 323 30.25 72.37 -33.17
CA LYS A 323 29.18 72.30 -34.17
C LYS A 323 29.49 73.19 -35.37
N SER A 324 29.98 74.40 -35.14
CA SER A 324 30.42 75.33 -36.21
C SER A 324 31.51 74.71 -37.09
N ILE A 325 32.50 74.04 -36.49
CA ILE A 325 33.54 73.31 -37.23
C ILE A 325 32.96 72.13 -38.02
N SER A 326 32.05 71.35 -37.42
CA SER A 326 31.39 70.24 -38.13
C SER A 326 30.60 70.74 -39.35
N THR A 327 29.83 71.81 -39.18
CA THR A 327 29.05 72.41 -40.27
C THR A 327 29.96 72.95 -41.37
N PHE A 328 31.06 73.63 -41.02
CA PHE A 328 32.04 74.09 -42.00
C PHE A 328 32.68 72.94 -42.77
N ARG A 329 33.06 71.85 -42.07
CA ARG A 329 33.65 70.65 -42.69
C ARG A 329 32.68 69.91 -43.61
N THR A 330 31.40 69.86 -43.28
CA THR A 330 30.40 69.14 -44.08
C THR A 330 30.00 69.91 -45.33
N TYR A 331 29.86 71.24 -45.24
CA TYR A 331 29.21 72.02 -46.31
C TYR A 331 30.15 72.96 -47.07
N VAL A 332 31.25 73.43 -46.45
CA VAL A 332 32.15 74.42 -47.06
C VAL A 332 33.46 73.78 -47.53
N MET A 333 34.07 72.92 -46.70
CA MET A 333 35.34 72.27 -47.03
C MET A 333 35.30 71.45 -48.33
N PRO A 334 34.24 70.67 -48.65
CA PRO A 334 34.23 69.90 -49.90
C PRO A 334 34.25 70.79 -51.14
N ILE A 335 33.68 72.00 -51.07
CA ILE A 335 33.68 72.97 -52.17
C ILE A 335 35.08 73.57 -52.36
N LEU A 336 35.78 73.86 -51.27
CA LEU A 336 37.15 74.36 -51.32
C LEU A 336 38.14 73.29 -51.81
N LEU A 337 37.92 72.02 -51.45
CA LEU A 337 38.77 70.89 -51.82
C LEU A 337 38.49 70.34 -53.23
N CYS A 338 37.32 70.64 -53.80
CA CYS A 338 36.95 70.20 -55.14
C CYS A 338 37.96 70.71 -56.18
N GLY A 339 38.75 69.83 -56.79
CA GLY A 339 39.74 70.20 -57.81
C GLY A 339 41.15 70.52 -57.28
N LEU A 340 41.40 70.46 -55.97
CA LEU A 340 42.76 70.49 -55.41
C LEU A 340 43.53 69.17 -55.63
N ASP A 341 42.83 68.08 -55.93
CA ASP A 341 43.42 66.78 -56.31
C ASP A 341 44.27 66.88 -57.59
N VAL A 342 44.00 67.87 -58.44
CA VAL A 342 44.72 68.15 -59.69
C VAL A 342 46.01 68.95 -59.46
N VAL A 343 46.13 69.67 -58.33
CA VAL A 343 47.31 70.51 -58.01
C VAL A 343 48.34 69.77 -57.15
N MET A 344 47.90 68.80 -56.34
CA MET A 344 48.79 67.99 -55.50
C MET A 344 49.46 66.83 -56.25
N THR A 345 48.99 66.47 -57.45
CA THR A 345 49.60 65.43 -58.31
C THR A 345 50.75 65.95 -59.19
N THR A 346 50.95 67.27 -59.29
CA THR A 346 52.02 67.87 -60.11
C THR A 346 53.26 68.33 -59.31
N ALA A 347 53.36 68.01 -58.02
CA ALA A 347 54.45 68.47 -57.15
C ALA A 347 55.30 67.35 -56.52
N ASN A 348 55.18 66.11 -57.00
CA ASN A 348 56.11 65.02 -56.68
C ASN A 348 56.59 64.34 -57.99
N LEU A 349 57.50 65.02 -58.67
CA LEU A 349 58.58 64.46 -59.49
C LEU A 349 59.89 65.08 -58.99
#